data_AF-A0A4R5W4J2-F1
#
_entry.id   AF-A0A4R5W4J2-F1
#
_cell.length_a   1.000
_cell.length_b   1.000
_cell.length_c   1.000
_cell.angle_alpha   90.00
_cell.angle_beta   90.00
_cell.angle_gamma   90.00
#
_symmetry.space_group_name_H-M   'P 1'
#
loop_
_entity.id
_entity.type
_entity.pdbx_description
1 polymer ?
#
loop_
_entity_poly.entity_id
_entity_poly.type
_entity_poly.pdbx_seq_one_letter_code
_entity_poly.pdbx_strand_id
1 'polypeptide(L)'
;MAWKFVEHRHPALDDVGTRSYTSVGIPGDPFNVAFVGSEDDLHKKMLAAGWFPADPITLTSSLRIAKDSVFHKPYPDAPVSDLYVKGHKQNYAFEQADGGNPSKRHHVRFWRADRLDAIDRPLWVGAATYDAGVGVSHTTGQITHHIAAQVDQERDKLIADLQRDNDLVLQWIAPFQQQLEGKNGGGDKFITDGRLAVFMVK
;
A
#
# COMPACT_ATOMS: atom_id res chain seq x y z
N MET A 1 23.77 -9.54 -0.11
CA MET A 1 24.27 -9.14 1.23
C MET A 1 23.41 -7.98 1.75
N ALA A 2 22.50 -8.24 2.69
CA ALA A 2 21.55 -7.26 3.24
C ALA A 2 22.19 -5.98 3.83
N TRP A 3 23.50 -6.02 4.15
CA TRP A 3 24.24 -4.89 4.72
C TRP A 3 24.35 -3.66 3.81
N LYS A 4 24.43 -3.81 2.47
CA LYS A 4 24.49 -2.66 1.55
C LYS A 4 23.19 -1.85 1.49
N PHE A 5 22.06 -2.45 1.85
CA PHE A 5 20.75 -1.80 1.85
C PHE A 5 20.59 -0.83 3.03
N VAL A 6 21.16 -1.16 4.19
CA VAL A 6 21.05 -0.36 5.41
C VAL A 6 21.67 1.04 5.25
N GLU A 7 22.65 1.21 4.36
CA GLU A 7 23.37 2.48 4.20
C GLU A 7 22.82 3.41 3.11
N HIS A 8 22.04 2.91 2.14
CA HIS A 8 21.65 3.71 0.96
C HIS A 8 20.14 3.74 0.74
N ARG A 9 19.55 4.92 0.94
CA ARG A 9 18.17 5.25 0.54
C ARG A 9 17.99 4.98 -0.95
N HIS A 10 16.92 4.27 -1.31
CA HIS A 10 16.61 3.98 -2.71
C HIS A 10 16.40 5.30 -3.50
N PRO A 11 17.11 5.54 -4.62
CA PRO A 11 17.13 6.85 -5.27
C PRO A 11 15.76 7.29 -5.82
N ALA A 12 14.87 6.34 -6.12
CA ALA A 12 13.51 6.65 -6.54
C ALA A 12 12.67 7.37 -5.47
N LEU A 13 13.03 7.28 -4.18
CA LEU A 13 12.31 7.99 -3.11
C LEU A 13 12.41 9.51 -3.23
N ASP A 14 13.36 10.03 -4.01
CA ASP A 14 13.53 11.47 -4.21
C ASP A 14 12.55 12.02 -5.26
N ASP A 15 11.95 11.13 -6.07
CA ASP A 15 11.14 11.49 -7.24
C ASP A 15 9.64 11.19 -7.07
N VAL A 16 9.27 10.26 -6.18
CA VAL A 16 7.89 9.74 -6.04
C VAL A 16 6.95 10.66 -5.26
N GLY A 17 7.49 11.64 -4.55
CA GLY A 17 6.72 12.48 -3.62
C GLY A 17 6.33 11.71 -2.35
N THR A 18 5.35 12.24 -1.61
CA THR A 18 4.98 11.71 -0.29
C THR A 18 3.53 11.22 -0.20
N ARG A 19 2.74 11.34 -1.26
CA ARG A 19 1.35 10.87 -1.31
C ARG A 19 0.87 10.63 -2.72
N SER A 20 -0.23 9.90 -2.82
CA SER A 20 -0.98 9.70 -4.07
C SER A 20 -1.90 10.88 -4.37
N TYR A 21 -2.52 10.88 -5.56
CA TYR A 21 -3.46 11.90 -6.01
C TYR A 21 -4.64 11.27 -6.74
N THR A 22 -5.82 11.88 -6.69
CA THR A 22 -6.95 11.50 -7.56
C THR A 22 -6.70 11.88 -9.02
N SER A 23 -7.53 11.40 -9.94
CA SER A 23 -7.44 11.73 -11.38
C SER A 23 -7.56 13.23 -11.68
N VAL A 24 -8.16 14.02 -10.79
CA VAL A 24 -8.31 15.47 -10.89
C VAL A 24 -7.29 16.25 -10.03
N GLY A 25 -6.28 15.56 -9.48
CA GLY A 25 -5.16 16.20 -8.78
C GLY A 25 -5.41 16.52 -7.29
N ILE A 26 -6.52 16.05 -6.71
CA ILE A 26 -6.75 16.18 -5.25
C ILE A 26 -5.78 15.24 -4.51
N PRO A 27 -5.06 15.71 -3.47
CA PRO A 27 -4.20 14.87 -2.64
C PRO A 27 -4.95 13.65 -2.07
N GLY A 28 -4.42 12.45 -2.33
CA GLY A 28 -4.89 11.17 -1.82
C GLY A 28 -4.20 10.76 -0.52
N ASP A 29 -4.10 9.45 -0.30
CA ASP A 29 -3.52 8.87 0.92
C ASP A 29 -2.00 9.09 0.98
N PRO A 30 -1.45 9.38 2.18
CA PRO A 30 -0.01 9.53 2.39
C PRO A 30 0.72 8.20 2.27
N PHE A 31 1.93 8.21 1.72
CA PHE A 31 2.77 7.02 1.72
C PHE A 31 3.36 6.77 3.11
N ASN A 32 3.25 5.53 3.55
CA ASN A 32 3.72 5.07 4.87
C ASN A 32 4.49 3.74 4.78
N VAL A 33 4.49 3.09 3.61
CA VAL A 33 5.32 1.90 3.31
C VAL A 33 6.03 2.02 1.97
N ALA A 34 7.13 1.28 1.81
CA ALA A 34 7.74 1.03 0.52
C ALA A 34 8.39 -0.36 0.49
N PHE A 35 8.39 -1.00 -0.68
CA PHE A 35 9.02 -2.29 -0.92
C PHE A 35 10.13 -2.16 -1.96
N VAL A 36 11.27 -2.80 -1.72
CA VAL A 36 12.37 -2.90 -2.69
C VAL A 36 12.57 -4.35 -3.09
N GLY A 37 12.28 -4.67 -4.34
CA GLY A 37 12.33 -6.04 -4.85
C GLY A 37 11.41 -6.27 -6.05
N SER A 38 11.41 -7.49 -6.57
CA SER A 38 10.62 -7.82 -7.77
C SER A 38 9.11 -7.82 -7.49
N GLU A 39 8.29 -7.64 -8.52
CA GLU A 39 6.83 -7.81 -8.43
C GLU A 39 6.45 -9.17 -7.85
N ASP A 40 7.12 -10.24 -8.30
CA ASP A 40 6.90 -11.60 -7.82
C ASP A 40 7.13 -11.72 -6.32
N ASP A 41 8.17 -11.08 -5.79
CA ASP A 41 8.48 -11.10 -4.35
C ASP A 41 7.43 -10.31 -3.56
N LEU A 42 6.99 -9.16 -4.06
CA LEU A 42 5.89 -8.40 -3.46
C LEU A 42 4.64 -9.28 -3.34
N HIS A 43 4.23 -9.91 -4.44
CA HIS A 43 3.03 -10.74 -4.47
C HIS A 43 3.14 -11.95 -3.55
N LYS A 44 4.24 -12.71 -3.63
CA LYS A 44 4.47 -13.86 -2.76
C LYS A 44 4.42 -13.45 -1.29
N LYS A 45 5.06 -12.32 -0.94
CA LYS A 45 5.14 -11.88 0.44
C LYS A 45 3.80 -11.41 0.99
N MET A 46 3.03 -10.65 0.19
CA MET A 46 1.68 -10.23 0.56
C MET A 46 0.75 -11.43 0.74
N LEU A 47 0.76 -12.39 -0.19
CA LEU A 47 -0.07 -13.60 -0.11
C LEU A 47 0.29 -14.46 1.11
N ALA A 48 1.58 -14.68 1.38
CA ALA A 48 2.03 -15.42 2.55
C ALA A 48 1.59 -14.76 3.87
N ALA A 49 1.49 -13.42 3.89
CA ALA A 49 0.99 -12.66 5.03
C ALA A 49 -0.55 -12.65 5.14
N GLY A 50 -1.27 -13.26 4.20
CA GLY A 50 -2.73 -13.31 4.16
C GLY A 50 -3.37 -12.05 3.58
N TRP A 51 -2.65 -11.32 2.74
CA TRP A 51 -3.14 -10.16 2.01
C TRP A 51 -3.38 -10.54 0.54
N PHE A 52 -4.60 -10.35 0.06
CA PHE A 52 -5.04 -10.82 -1.25
C PHE A 52 -5.26 -9.64 -2.21
N PRO A 53 -5.04 -9.81 -3.52
CA PRO A 53 -5.32 -8.75 -4.49
C PRO A 53 -6.79 -8.29 -4.44
N ALA A 54 -7.00 -6.97 -4.37
CA ALA A 54 -8.34 -6.36 -4.23
C ALA A 54 -9.09 -6.21 -5.57
N ASP A 55 -8.42 -6.37 -6.72
CA ASP A 55 -9.05 -6.31 -8.05
C ASP A 55 -8.66 -7.56 -8.88
N PRO A 56 -9.64 -8.30 -9.42
CA PRO A 56 -9.36 -9.44 -10.28
C PRO A 56 -8.70 -9.09 -11.63
N ILE A 57 -8.77 -7.84 -12.10
CA ILE A 57 -8.24 -7.45 -13.42
C ILE A 57 -6.70 -7.33 -13.41
N THR A 58 -6.10 -6.94 -12.28
CA THR A 58 -4.64 -6.97 -12.08
C THR A 58 -4.09 -8.39 -11.89
N LEU A 59 -4.95 -9.42 -11.94
CA LEU A 59 -4.53 -10.81 -11.79
C LEU A 59 -3.94 -11.45 -13.03
N THR A 60 -3.88 -10.85 -14.22
CA THR A 60 -3.34 -11.58 -15.40
C THR A 60 -1.86 -11.97 -15.25
N SER A 61 -1.05 -11.26 -14.46
CA SER A 61 0.27 -11.75 -14.00
C SER A 61 0.18 -12.56 -12.69
N SER A 62 -0.70 -12.19 -11.76
CA SER A 62 -0.86 -12.82 -10.44
C SER A 62 -1.58 -14.17 -10.43
N LEU A 63 -2.32 -14.51 -11.48
CA LEU A 63 -3.14 -15.72 -11.62
C LEU A 63 -2.29 -17.00 -11.54
N ARG A 64 -1.01 -16.94 -11.92
CA ARG A 64 -0.10 -18.09 -11.81
C ARG A 64 0.31 -18.38 -10.36
N ILE A 65 0.30 -17.37 -9.50
CA ILE A 65 0.69 -17.48 -8.07
C ILE A 65 -0.55 -17.70 -7.19
N ALA A 66 -1.65 -17.03 -7.50
CA ALA A 66 -2.92 -17.17 -6.78
C ALA A 66 -3.61 -18.52 -6.99
N LYS A 67 -3.25 -19.28 -8.04
CA LYS A 67 -3.84 -20.59 -8.34
C LYS A 67 -3.62 -21.65 -7.25
N ASP A 68 -2.61 -21.46 -6.40
CA ASP A 68 -2.34 -22.33 -5.26
C ASP A 68 -2.98 -21.83 -3.96
N SER A 69 -3.48 -20.59 -3.93
CA SER A 69 -4.25 -20.01 -2.82
C SER A 69 -5.75 -20.19 -3.07
N VAL A 70 -6.18 -21.44 -3.21
CA VAL A 70 -7.57 -21.80 -3.47
C VAL A 70 -8.42 -21.58 -2.22
N PHE A 71 -9.46 -20.75 -2.39
CA PHE A 71 -10.47 -20.27 -1.45
C PHE A 71 -10.00 -19.17 -0.48
N HIS A 72 -10.42 -17.93 -0.74
CA HIS A 72 -11.42 -17.17 0.05
C HIS A 72 -12.04 -16.10 -0.87
N LYS A 73 -13.37 -15.96 -0.79
CA LYS A 73 -14.23 -15.32 -1.81
C LYS A 73 -13.82 -13.89 -2.20
N PRO A 74 -13.88 -13.51 -3.49
CA PRO A 74 -13.85 -12.10 -3.87
C PRO A 74 -15.19 -11.47 -3.47
N TYR A 75 -15.16 -10.52 -2.54
CA TYR A 75 -16.33 -9.66 -2.32
C TYR A 75 -16.51 -8.78 -3.56
N PRO A 76 -17.70 -8.75 -4.18
CA PRO A 76 -17.94 -7.99 -5.41
C PRO A 76 -18.26 -6.50 -5.15
N ASP A 77 -17.83 -5.93 -4.02
CA ASP A 77 -18.17 -4.55 -3.69
C ASP A 77 -17.11 -3.58 -4.22
N ALA A 78 -17.57 -2.73 -5.14
CA ALA A 78 -17.00 -1.52 -5.73
C ALA A 78 -15.47 -1.50 -5.98
N PRO A 79 -15.02 -1.29 -7.24
CA PRO A 79 -13.60 -1.22 -7.55
C PRO A 79 -12.90 -0.17 -6.68
N VAL A 80 -11.72 -0.54 -6.17
CA VAL A 80 -10.84 0.35 -5.42
C VAL A 80 -10.62 1.63 -6.25
N SER A 81 -10.99 2.79 -5.70
CA SER A 81 -10.83 4.07 -6.40
C SER A 81 -9.40 4.28 -6.90
N ASP A 82 -9.29 4.75 -8.14
CA ASP A 82 -8.01 4.99 -8.79
C ASP A 82 -7.27 6.17 -8.17
N LEU A 83 -6.02 5.91 -7.81
CA LEU A 83 -5.10 6.86 -7.23
C LEU A 83 -3.78 6.82 -8.02
N TYR A 84 -3.18 7.98 -8.18
CA TYR A 84 -2.14 8.24 -9.14
C TYR A 84 -0.88 8.76 -8.47
N VAL A 85 0.26 8.34 -9.01
CA VAL A 85 1.57 8.87 -8.68
C VAL A 85 2.22 9.30 -9.99
N LYS A 86 2.50 10.60 -10.14
CA LYS A 86 3.06 11.19 -11.36
C LYS A 86 2.28 10.81 -12.64
N GLY A 87 0.95 10.68 -12.53
CA GLY A 87 0.07 10.30 -13.63
C GLY A 87 -0.09 8.79 -13.86
N HIS A 88 0.65 7.95 -13.13
CA HIS A 88 0.50 6.49 -13.20
C HIS A 88 -0.49 6.01 -12.15
N LYS A 89 -1.52 5.28 -12.61
CA LYS A 89 -2.47 4.57 -11.74
C LYS A 89 -1.71 3.56 -10.85
N GLN A 90 -2.25 3.26 -9.67
CA GLN A 90 -1.72 2.20 -8.81
C GLN A 90 -1.53 0.90 -9.59
N ASN A 91 -0.39 0.25 -9.40
CA ASN A 91 -0.09 -1.03 -10.04
C ASN A 91 -0.83 -2.15 -9.35
N TYR A 92 -0.82 -2.16 -8.02
CA TYR A 92 -1.43 -3.21 -7.21
C TYR A 92 -2.16 -2.64 -6.00
N ALA A 93 -3.20 -3.37 -5.58
CA ALA A 93 -3.96 -3.12 -4.37
C ALA A 93 -4.16 -4.48 -3.68
N PHE A 94 -3.90 -4.54 -2.38
CA PHE A 94 -4.10 -5.73 -1.56
C PHE A 94 -5.02 -5.42 -0.39
N GLU A 95 -5.84 -6.39 -0.04
CA GLU A 95 -6.76 -6.32 1.07
C GLU A 95 -6.62 -7.52 2.01
N GLN A 96 -6.96 -7.30 3.28
CA GLN A 96 -7.18 -8.35 4.25
C GLN A 96 -8.46 -8.03 5.03
N ALA A 97 -9.37 -9.00 5.09
CA ALA A 97 -10.62 -8.86 5.82
C ALA A 97 -10.36 -8.66 7.32
N ASP A 98 -11.04 -7.68 7.93
CA ASP A 98 -11.09 -7.52 9.38
C ASP A 98 -12.36 -8.19 9.92
N GLY A 99 -12.25 -9.49 10.17
CA GLY A 99 -13.37 -10.33 10.58
C GLY A 99 -14.40 -10.56 9.48
N GLY A 100 -15.66 -10.76 9.85
CA GLY A 100 -16.76 -11.07 8.93
C GLY A 100 -17.50 -9.87 8.35
N ASN A 101 -17.02 -8.63 8.59
CA ASN A 101 -17.70 -7.42 8.14
C ASN A 101 -17.06 -6.86 6.86
N PRO A 102 -17.74 -6.90 5.69
CA PRO A 102 -17.19 -6.41 4.43
C PRO A 102 -16.91 -4.89 4.39
N SER A 103 -17.50 -4.13 5.32
CA SER A 103 -17.27 -2.69 5.42
C SER A 103 -15.98 -2.31 6.18
N LYS A 104 -15.28 -3.30 6.74
CA LYS A 104 -14.00 -3.12 7.43
C LYS A 104 -12.93 -3.99 6.80
N ARG A 105 -11.89 -3.34 6.29
CA ARG A 105 -10.79 -4.04 5.64
C ARG A 105 -9.48 -3.28 5.80
N HIS A 106 -8.44 -4.07 5.97
CA HIS A 106 -7.07 -3.62 5.83
C HIS A 106 -6.76 -3.48 4.35
N HIS A 107 -6.13 -2.39 3.94
CA HIS A 107 -5.89 -2.11 2.54
C HIS A 107 -4.53 -1.46 2.31
N VAL A 108 -3.84 -1.86 1.24
CA VAL A 108 -2.59 -1.21 0.81
C VAL A 108 -2.53 -1.14 -0.70
N ARG A 109 -2.19 0.05 -1.22
CA ARG A 109 -1.89 0.27 -2.65
C ARG A 109 -0.40 0.41 -2.86
N PHE A 110 0.08 -0.07 -4.01
CA PHE A 110 1.48 0.06 -4.43
C PHE A 110 1.59 0.67 -5.83
N TRP A 111 2.56 1.57 -5.98
CA TRP A 111 2.99 2.15 -7.25
C TRP A 111 4.46 1.83 -7.46
N ARG A 112 4.79 1.30 -8.63
CA ARG A 112 6.17 1.10 -9.06
C ARG A 112 6.78 2.45 -9.43
N ALA A 113 7.94 2.74 -8.89
CA ALA A 113 8.74 3.89 -9.31
C ALA A 113 9.57 3.56 -10.56
N ASP A 114 9.84 4.56 -11.39
CA ASP A 114 10.54 4.38 -12.67
C ASP A 114 12.04 4.09 -12.49
N ARG A 115 12.64 4.70 -11.47
CA ARG A 115 14.09 4.60 -11.21
C ARG A 115 14.39 3.31 -10.45
N LEU A 116 15.41 2.57 -10.89
CA LEU A 116 15.95 1.41 -10.19
C LEU A 116 17.11 1.81 -9.26
N ASP A 117 17.48 0.95 -8.32
CA ASP A 117 18.72 1.11 -7.56
C ASP A 117 19.98 0.66 -8.35
N ALA A 118 21.15 0.76 -7.73
CA ALA A 118 22.43 0.42 -8.36
C ALA A 118 22.60 -1.06 -8.72
N ILE A 119 21.66 -1.93 -8.33
CA ILE A 119 21.64 -3.36 -8.67
C ILE A 119 20.30 -3.76 -9.32
N ASP A 120 19.68 -2.82 -10.03
CA ASP A 120 18.47 -3.01 -10.86
C ASP A 120 17.21 -3.45 -10.08
N ARG A 121 17.12 -3.20 -8.77
CA ARG A 121 15.90 -3.47 -8.01
C ARG A 121 14.92 -2.30 -8.14
N PRO A 122 13.63 -2.57 -8.37
CA PRO A 122 12.62 -1.52 -8.37
C PRO A 122 12.15 -1.19 -6.94
N LEU A 123 11.68 0.04 -6.78
CA LEU A 123 10.95 0.50 -5.60
C LEU A 123 9.45 0.50 -5.89
N TRP A 124 8.69 0.03 -4.92
CA TRP A 124 7.24 0.13 -4.87
C TRP A 124 6.88 1.02 -3.68
N VAL A 125 6.42 2.24 -3.93
CA VAL A 125 5.91 3.08 -2.84
C VAL A 125 4.47 2.71 -2.55
N GLY A 126 4.04 2.78 -1.29
CA GLY A 126 2.69 2.38 -0.93
C GLY A 126 2.03 3.19 0.17
N ALA A 127 0.70 3.15 0.15
CA ALA A 127 -0.18 3.75 1.14
C ALA A 127 -1.03 2.64 1.75
N ALA A 128 -0.72 2.29 2.99
CA ALA A 128 -1.50 1.37 3.81
C ALA A 128 -2.54 2.15 4.61
N THR A 129 -3.81 1.82 4.45
CA THR A 129 -4.96 2.47 5.09
C THR A 129 -5.95 1.42 5.59
N TYR A 130 -6.53 1.65 6.77
CA TYR A 130 -7.60 0.82 7.28
C TYR A 130 -8.94 1.46 6.96
N ASP A 131 -9.81 0.77 6.23
CA ASP A 131 -11.18 1.21 6.00
C ASP A 131 -12.00 0.90 7.26
N ALA A 132 -12.33 1.94 8.02
CA ALA A 132 -12.99 1.81 9.33
C ALA A 132 -14.52 1.67 9.24
N GLY A 133 -15.08 1.82 8.04
CA GLY A 133 -16.50 1.68 7.78
C GLY A 133 -16.93 2.26 6.44
N VAL A 134 -18.22 2.12 6.17
CA VAL A 134 -18.91 2.71 5.02
C VAL A 134 -19.66 3.97 5.48
N GLY A 135 -19.46 5.08 4.78
CA GLY A 135 -20.31 6.26 4.87
C GLY A 135 -20.87 6.65 3.51
N VAL A 136 -21.81 7.60 3.51
CA VAL A 136 -22.35 8.18 2.28
C VAL A 136 -21.64 9.51 2.06
N SER A 137 -20.99 9.68 0.91
CA SER A 137 -20.42 10.97 0.52
C SER A 137 -21.52 12.01 0.44
N HIS A 138 -21.46 13.03 1.28
CA HIS A 138 -22.41 14.14 1.26
C HIS A 138 -22.30 15.01 -0.02
N THR A 139 -21.22 14.87 -0.78
CA THR A 139 -20.94 15.64 -2.00
C THR A 139 -21.30 14.90 -3.28
N THR A 140 -21.20 13.56 -3.31
CA THR A 140 -21.44 12.76 -4.52
C THR A 140 -22.60 11.76 -4.39
N GLY A 141 -23.12 11.54 -3.17
CA GLY A 141 -24.14 10.52 -2.90
C GLY A 141 -23.65 9.07 -3.05
N GLN A 142 -22.35 8.88 -3.31
CA GLN A 142 -21.75 7.55 -3.45
C GLN A 142 -21.41 6.97 -2.07
N ILE A 143 -21.46 5.64 -1.98
CA ILE A 143 -20.92 4.89 -0.85
C ILE A 143 -19.41 5.11 -0.83
N THR A 144 -18.92 5.86 0.16
CA THR A 144 -17.48 6.11 0.35
C THR A 144 -17.01 5.38 1.58
N HIS A 145 -16.02 4.52 1.41
CA HIS A 145 -15.31 3.93 2.54
C HIS A 145 -14.50 5.04 3.22
N HIS A 146 -14.63 5.13 4.54
CA HIS A 146 -13.88 6.07 5.35
C HIS A 146 -12.65 5.39 5.92
N ILE A 147 -11.47 5.97 5.73
CA ILE A 147 -10.26 5.45 6.34
C ILE A 147 -10.16 5.89 7.80
N ALA A 148 -9.54 5.06 8.65
CA ALA A 148 -9.12 5.48 9.98
C ALA A 148 -8.00 6.52 9.88
N ALA A 149 -8.05 7.51 10.77
CA ALA A 149 -7.10 8.60 10.74
C ALA A 149 -5.66 8.17 11.07
N GLN A 150 -5.46 7.18 11.93
CA GLN A 150 -4.14 6.75 12.36
C GLN A 150 -3.49 5.80 11.34
N VAL A 151 -2.98 6.35 10.23
CA VAL A 151 -2.43 5.55 9.12
C VAL A 151 -1.19 4.74 9.51
N ASP A 152 -0.50 5.14 10.58
CA ASP A 152 0.64 4.38 11.10
C ASP A 152 0.23 3.08 11.77
N GLN A 153 -0.98 2.99 12.35
CA GLN A 153 -1.47 1.73 12.91
C GLN A 153 -1.61 0.67 11.83
N GLU A 154 -2.09 1.08 10.65
CA GLU A 154 -2.21 0.18 9.51
C GLU A 154 -0.84 -0.19 8.94
N ARG A 155 0.08 0.78 8.81
CA ARG A 155 1.47 0.52 8.44
C ARG A 155 2.10 -0.53 9.37
N ASP A 156 2.01 -0.31 10.67
CA ASP A 156 2.65 -1.15 11.67
C ASP A 156 2.03 -2.55 11.69
N LYS A 157 0.71 -2.66 11.51
CA LYS A 157 0.00 -3.93 11.33
C LYS A 157 0.45 -4.68 10.07
N LEU A 158 0.53 -3.99 8.92
CA LEU A 158 1.02 -4.60 7.67
C LEU A 158 2.44 -5.14 7.87
N ILE A 159 3.35 -4.35 8.46
CA ILE A 159 4.72 -4.79 8.73
C ILE A 159 4.73 -6.01 9.68
N ALA A 160 3.91 -6.02 10.72
CA ALA A 160 3.80 -7.15 11.64
C ALA A 160 3.32 -8.44 10.92
N ASP A 161 2.35 -8.34 10.01
CA ASP A 161 1.89 -9.47 9.21
C ASP A 161 2.99 -10.02 8.29
N LEU A 162 3.77 -9.13 7.67
CA LEU A 162 4.87 -9.51 6.77
C LEU A 162 6.06 -10.14 7.52
N GLN A 163 6.22 -9.86 8.82
CA GLN A 163 7.35 -10.36 9.61
C GLN A 163 7.23 -11.83 10.05
N ARG A 164 6.07 -12.49 9.86
CA ARG A 164 5.81 -13.84 10.39
C ARG A 164 6.84 -14.91 10.00
N ASP A 165 7.48 -14.78 8.83
CA ASP A 165 8.42 -15.78 8.29
C ASP A 165 9.92 -15.43 8.52
N ASN A 166 10.23 -14.37 9.28
CA ASN A 166 11.60 -13.92 9.62
C ASN A 166 12.57 -13.63 8.44
N ASP A 167 12.05 -13.53 7.22
CA ASP A 167 12.76 -13.23 5.97
C ASP A 167 12.68 -11.75 5.56
N LEU A 168 12.00 -10.91 6.35
CA LEU A 168 11.87 -9.49 6.09
C LEU A 168 13.12 -8.72 6.58
N VAL A 169 13.66 -7.84 5.74
CA VAL A 169 14.56 -6.77 6.17
C VAL A 169 13.75 -5.48 6.20
N LEU A 170 13.75 -4.78 7.33
CA LEU A 170 13.00 -3.54 7.55
C LEU A 170 13.96 -2.39 7.86
N GLN A 171 13.75 -1.26 7.19
CA GLN A 171 14.42 0.01 7.44
C GLN A 171 13.39 1.11 7.63
N TRP A 172 13.66 2.03 8.55
CA TRP A 172 12.82 3.20 8.77
C TRP A 172 13.48 4.44 8.19
N ILE A 173 12.72 5.22 7.43
CA ILE A 173 13.15 6.55 6.98
C ILE A 173 12.38 7.61 7.78
N ALA A 174 13.13 8.48 8.46
CA ALA A 174 12.59 9.59 9.22
C ALA A 174 13.54 10.81 9.13
N PRO A 175 13.03 12.03 8.84
CA PRO A 175 11.67 12.31 8.41
C PRO A 175 11.42 11.84 6.96
N PHE A 176 10.22 11.35 6.68
CA PHE A 176 9.72 11.13 5.32
C PHE A 176 8.56 12.08 5.01
N GLN A 177 7.50 12.08 5.82
CA GLN A 177 6.44 13.07 5.71
C GLN A 177 6.84 14.36 6.40
N GLN A 178 6.65 15.49 5.71
CA GLN A 178 6.80 16.83 6.31
C GLN A 178 5.50 17.29 6.98
N GLN A 179 4.35 16.82 6.48
CA GLN A 179 3.03 17.12 7.02
C GLN A 179 2.51 15.90 7.78
N LEU A 180 2.39 16.03 9.10
CA LEU A 180 2.03 14.93 10.00
C LEU A 180 0.52 14.70 10.13
N GLU A 181 -0.30 15.63 9.64
CA GLU A 181 -1.75 15.51 9.62
C GLU A 181 -2.35 16.18 8.39
N GLY A 182 -3.47 15.68 7.90
CA GLY A 182 -4.14 16.26 6.73
C GLY A 182 -5.43 15.55 6.38
N LYS A 183 -5.84 15.69 5.12
CA LYS A 183 -6.98 14.96 4.55
C LYS A 183 -6.61 14.29 3.24
N ASN A 184 -7.24 13.16 2.94
CA ASN A 184 -7.16 12.50 1.65
C ASN A 184 -8.24 13.02 0.67
N GLY A 185 -8.30 12.41 -0.52
CA GLY A 185 -9.19 12.83 -1.60
C GLY A 185 -10.68 12.66 -1.31
N GLY A 186 -11.03 11.77 -0.36
CA GLY A 186 -12.39 11.60 0.16
C GLY A 186 -12.74 12.57 1.29
N GLY A 187 -11.77 13.36 1.78
CA GLY A 187 -11.94 14.27 2.91
C GLY A 187 -11.67 13.65 4.28
N ASP A 188 -11.27 12.37 4.32
CA ASP A 188 -10.91 11.68 5.56
C ASP A 188 -9.62 12.23 6.12
N LYS A 189 -9.58 12.39 7.44
CA LYS A 189 -8.37 12.84 8.13
C LYS A 189 -7.32 11.74 8.11
N PHE A 190 -6.05 12.11 8.07
CA PHE A 190 -4.95 11.23 8.43
C PHE A 190 -4.03 11.91 9.46
N ILE A 191 -3.36 11.10 10.26
CA ILE A 191 -2.34 11.46 11.26
C ILE A 191 -1.21 10.43 11.13
N THR A 192 0.04 10.90 11.12
CA THR A 192 1.25 10.08 10.99
C THR A 192 2.41 10.65 11.81
N ASP A 193 3.28 9.78 12.29
CA ASP A 193 4.58 10.05 12.91
C ASP A 193 5.64 10.47 11.88
N GLY A 194 5.27 10.44 10.60
CA GLY A 194 6.06 10.89 9.46
C GLY A 194 7.18 9.95 9.04
N ARG A 195 7.20 8.72 9.56
CA ARG A 195 8.16 7.68 9.16
C ARG A 195 7.63 6.86 7.98
N LEU A 196 8.55 6.44 7.11
CA LEU A 196 8.28 5.46 6.06
C LEU A 196 8.93 4.12 6.43
N ALA A 197 8.14 3.05 6.42
CA ALA A 197 8.64 1.69 6.56
C ALA A 197 9.08 1.15 5.19
N VAL A 198 10.39 0.99 4.98
CA VAL A 198 10.95 0.41 3.77
C VAL A 198 11.33 -1.04 4.04
N PHE A 199 10.78 -1.98 3.28
CA PHE A 199 11.04 -3.41 3.46
C PHE A 199 11.51 -4.11 2.20
N MET A 200 12.22 -5.22 2.37
CA MET A 200 12.64 -6.13 1.30
C MET A 200 12.64 -7.56 1.83
N VAL A 201 12.60 -8.54 0.91
CA VAL A 201 12.78 -9.96 1.23
C VAL A 201 14.28 -10.28 1.16
N LYS A 202 14.77 -11.15 2.06
CA LYS A 202 16.18 -11.58 2.16
C LYS A 202 16.68 -12.34 0.94
#